data_AF-A0A450VN15-F1
#
_entry.id   AF-A0A450VN15-F1
#
_cell.length_a   1.000
_cell.length_b   1.000
_cell.length_c   1.000
_cell.angle_alpha   90.00
_cell.angle_beta   90.00
_cell.angle_gamma   90.00
#
_symmetry.space_group_name_H-M   'P 1'
#
loop_
_entity.id
_entity.type
_entity.pdbx_description
1 polymer ?
#
loop_
_entity_poly.entity_id
_entity_poly.type
_entity_poly.pdbx_seq_one_letter_code
_entity_poly.pdbx_strand_id
1 'polypeptide(L)'
;MPERGDTALIQDMKKAMDRITSYISEMVYDDFLLDYKTQDAVVRNIEILGEAVKLLSDETKRNYPDIPWKDIAGTRDRLIHDYFGVNIDIVWDISRLGFNS
;
A
#
# COMPACT_ATOMS: atom_id res chain seq x y z
N MET A 1 5.35 21.90 5.98
CA MET A 1 4.13 21.63 5.17
C MET A 1 2.94 21.79 6.12
N PRO A 2 1.87 22.49 5.77
CA PRO A 2 0.68 22.52 6.62
C PRO A 2 0.18 21.08 6.82
N GLU A 3 -0.31 20.76 8.02
CA GLU A 3 -0.96 19.48 8.29
C GLU A 3 -2.04 19.23 7.23
N ARG A 4 -1.93 18.12 6.51
CA ARG A 4 -2.96 17.70 5.56
C ARG A 4 -4.07 17.05 6.36
N GLY A 5 -5.30 17.55 6.23
CA GLY A 5 -6.44 16.97 6.93
C GLY A 5 -6.73 15.53 6.48
N ASP A 6 -7.35 14.74 7.36
CA ASP A 6 -7.63 13.31 7.17
C ASP A 6 -8.30 12.99 5.82
N THR A 7 -9.23 13.83 5.35
CA THR A 7 -9.88 13.67 4.04
C THR A 7 -8.87 13.61 2.89
N ALA A 8 -7.83 14.44 2.92
CA ALA A 8 -6.80 14.45 1.87
C ALA A 8 -5.92 13.19 1.94
N LEU A 9 -5.64 12.69 3.14
CA LEU A 9 -4.88 11.46 3.36
C LEU A 9 -5.66 10.23 2.87
N ILE A 10 -6.94 10.14 3.22
CA ILE A 10 -7.85 9.08 2.74
C ILE A 10 -7.94 9.11 1.21
N GLN A 11 -8.00 10.30 0.62
CA GLN A 11 -8.06 10.44 -0.83
C GLN A 11 -6.76 9.99 -1.52
N ASP A 12 -5.60 10.20 -0.90
CA ASP A 12 -4.33 9.68 -1.38
C ASP A 12 -4.27 8.16 -1.28
N MET A 13 -4.73 7.59 -0.16
CA MET A 13 -4.84 6.15 0.02
C MET A 13 -5.70 5.53 -1.08
N LYS A 14 -6.89 6.11 -1.32
CA LYS A 14 -7.79 5.65 -2.38
C LYS A 14 -7.10 5.67 -3.76
N LYS A 15 -6.43 6.78 -4.11
CA LYS A 15 -5.70 6.88 -5.38
C LYS A 15 -4.56 5.87 -5.50
N ALA A 16 -3.86 5.59 -4.40
CA ALA A 16 -2.79 4.60 -4.38
C ALA A 16 -3.35 3.18 -4.60
N MET A 17 -4.46 2.84 -3.95
CA MET A 17 -5.18 1.58 -4.17
C MET A 17 -5.64 1.46 -5.62
N ASP A 18 -6.33 2.49 -6.15
CA ASP A 18 -6.84 2.50 -7.53
C ASP A 18 -5.71 2.28 -8.56
N ARG A 19 -4.54 2.89 -8.32
CA ARG A 19 -3.35 2.71 -9.16
C ARG A 19 -2.83 1.27 -9.09
N ILE A 20 -2.64 0.73 -7.89
CA ILE A 20 -2.20 -0.66 -7.70
C ILE A 20 -3.13 -1.59 -8.47
N THR A 21 -4.46 -1.45 -8.27
CA THR A 21 -5.49 -2.20 -9.01
C THR A 21 -5.26 -2.13 -10.51
N SER A 22 -5.11 -0.91 -11.05
CA SER A 22 -5.02 -0.70 -12.49
C SER A 22 -3.75 -1.28 -13.10
N TYR A 23 -2.66 -1.39 -12.33
CA TYR A 23 -1.39 -1.92 -12.84
C TYR A 23 -1.43 -3.43 -12.94
N ILE A 24 -2.09 -4.11 -12.00
CA ILE A 24 -2.03 -5.57 -11.88
C ILE A 24 -3.27 -6.31 -12.38
N SER A 25 -4.35 -5.60 -12.77
CA SER A 25 -5.66 -6.23 -13.02
C SER A 25 -5.60 -7.36 -14.05
N GLU A 26 -4.80 -7.18 -15.10
CA GLU A 26 -4.61 -8.13 -16.19
C GLU A 26 -3.33 -8.97 -16.06
N MET A 27 -2.57 -8.82 -14.97
CA MET A 27 -1.30 -9.52 -14.77
C MET A 27 -1.50 -10.80 -13.98
N VAL A 28 -0.88 -11.89 -14.42
CA VAL A 28 -0.58 -12.99 -13.50
C VAL A 28 0.72 -12.74 -12.76
N TYR A 29 0.98 -13.52 -11.72
CA TYR A 29 2.18 -13.35 -10.89
C TYR A 29 3.48 -13.47 -11.71
N ASP A 30 3.55 -14.39 -12.68
CA ASP A 30 4.72 -14.55 -13.55
C ASP A 30 4.95 -13.30 -14.42
N ASP A 31 3.90 -12.62 -14.89
CA ASP A 31 4.04 -11.35 -15.61
C ASP A 31 4.59 -10.26 -14.69
N PHE A 32 4.10 -10.22 -13.45
CA PHE A 32 4.54 -9.25 -12.44
C PHE A 32 6.02 -9.45 -12.07
N LEU A 33 6.49 -10.70 -11.97
CA LEU A 33 7.90 -11.02 -11.70
C LEU A 33 8.85 -10.52 -12.79
N LEU A 34 8.40 -10.42 -14.03
CA LEU A 34 9.20 -9.98 -15.17
C LEU A 34 9.13 -8.46 -15.42
N ASP A 35 8.17 -7.76 -14.81
CA ASP A 35 7.96 -6.32 -15.00
C ASP A 35 8.39 -5.49 -13.77
N TYR A 36 9.68 -5.17 -13.70
CA TYR A 36 10.26 -4.34 -12.64
C TYR A 36 9.63 -2.95 -12.55
N LYS A 37 9.16 -2.37 -13.67
CA LYS A 37 8.52 -1.06 -13.64
C LYS A 37 7.21 -1.14 -12.88
N THR A 38 6.44 -2.20 -13.08
CA THR A 38 5.20 -2.42 -12.34
C THR A 38 5.48 -2.76 -10.87
N GLN A 39 6.52 -3.55 -10.58
CA GLN A 39 6.97 -3.78 -9.19
C GLN A 39 7.28 -2.47 -8.47
N ASP A 40 8.13 -1.62 -9.05
CA ASP A 40 8.51 -0.32 -8.47
C ASP A 40 7.29 0.59 -8.27
N ALA A 41 6.39 0.63 -9.26
CA ALA A 41 5.17 1.42 -9.18
C ALA A 41 4.25 0.94 -8.06
N VAL A 42 4.09 -0.38 -7.89
CA VAL A 42 3.27 -0.97 -6.83
C VAL A 42 3.90 -0.70 -5.46
N VAL A 43 5.20 -0.96 -5.29
CA VAL A 43 5.95 -0.67 -4.05
C VAL A 43 5.74 0.78 -3.64
N ARG A 44 5.89 1.72 -4.57
CA ARG A 44 5.69 3.15 -4.29
C ARG A 44 4.29 3.46 -3.79
N ASN A 45 3.25 2.84 -4.34
CA ASN A 45 1.88 3.08 -3.89
C ASN A 45 1.60 2.42 -2.51
N ILE A 46 2.22 1.29 -2.20
CA ILE A 46 2.16 0.69 -0.85
C ILE A 46 2.83 1.59 0.19
N GLU A 47 3.96 2.21 -0.14
CA GLU A 47 4.61 3.21 0.74
C GLU A 47 3.70 4.41 1.02
N ILE A 48 3.01 4.92 -0.02
CA ILE A 48 2.05 6.03 0.12
C ILE A 48 0.91 5.65 1.08
N LEU A 49 0.41 4.41 1.00
CA LEU A 49 -0.61 3.91 1.92
C LEU A 49 -0.13 3.90 3.36
N GLY A 50 1.06 3.34 3.62
CA GLY A 50 1.62 3.28 4.96
C GLY A 50 1.86 4.68 5.55
N GLU A 51 2.40 5.59 4.76
CA GLU A 51 2.67 6.97 5.19
C GLU A 51 1.37 7.74 5.47
N ALA A 52 0.36 7.62 4.60
CA ALA A 52 -0.93 8.27 4.82
C ALA A 52 -1.60 7.78 6.11
N VAL A 53 -1.53 6.48 6.41
CA VAL A 53 -2.06 5.93 7.67
C VAL A 53 -1.31 6.45 8.90
N LYS A 54 0.02 6.64 8.83
CA LYS A 54 0.79 7.23 9.94
C LYS A 54 0.30 8.64 10.27
N LEU A 55 -0.05 9.42 9.24
CA LEU A 55 -0.49 10.80 9.36
C LEU A 55 -1.97 10.97 9.72
N LEU A 56 -2.81 9.93 9.58
CA LEU A 56 -4.22 9.99 9.99
C LEU A 56 -4.35 10.27 11.48
N SER A 57 -5.33 11.11 11.84
CA SER A 57 -5.66 11.35 13.25
C SER A 57 -6.09 10.08 13.98
N ASP A 58 -5.83 10.03 15.28
CA ASP A 58 -6.30 8.92 16.11
C ASP A 58 -7.83 8.88 16.20
N GLU A 59 -8.51 10.01 16.04
CA GLU A 59 -9.97 10.06 15.98
C GLU A 59 -10.50 9.27 14.78
N THR A 60 -9.95 9.54 13.58
CA THR A 60 -10.32 8.78 12.38
C THR A 60 -10.01 7.29 12.55
N LYS A 61 -8.83 6.93 13.07
CA LYS A 61 -8.48 5.51 13.30
C LYS A 61 -9.44 4.83 14.27
N ARG A 62 -9.85 5.51 15.35
CA ARG A 62 -10.82 4.99 16.33
C ARG A 62 -12.22 4.83 15.77
N ASN A 63 -12.63 5.68 14.82
CA ASN A 63 -13.94 5.59 14.18
C ASN A 63 -14.08 4.38 13.24
N TYR A 64 -12.96 3.79 12.83
CA TYR A 64 -12.90 2.62 11.95
C TYR A 64 -11.96 1.54 12.53
N PRO A 65 -12.34 0.92 13.66
CA PRO A 65 -11.46 -0.01 14.38
C PRO A 65 -11.22 -1.34 13.66
N ASP A 66 -12.10 -1.70 12.72
CA ASP A 66 -11.99 -2.95 11.94
C ASP A 66 -10.88 -2.89 10.88
N ILE A 67 -10.39 -1.69 10.57
CA ILE A 67 -9.28 -1.52 9.63
C ILE A 67 -7.95 -1.78 10.37
N PRO A 68 -7.07 -2.64 9.86
CA PRO A 68 -5.79 -2.97 10.50
C PRO A 68 -4.75 -1.87 10.32
N TRP A 69 -5.00 -0.69 10.90
CA TRP A 69 -4.18 0.51 10.72
C TRP A 69 -2.69 0.29 11.02
N LYS A 70 -2.38 -0.49 12.06
CA LYS A 70 -0.99 -0.79 12.45
C LYS A 70 -0.28 -1.61 11.37
N ASP A 71 -0.96 -2.59 10.78
CA ASP A 71 -0.38 -3.43 9.74
C ASP A 71 -0.16 -2.64 8.45
N ILE A 72 -1.08 -1.74 8.11
CA ILE A 72 -0.95 -0.86 6.95
C ILE A 72 0.21 0.12 7.15
N ALA A 73 0.35 0.72 8.33
CA ALA A 73 1.47 1.61 8.66
C ALA A 73 2.84 0.90 8.64
N GLY A 74 2.85 -0.39 8.99
CA GLY A 74 4.04 -1.25 9.01
C GLY A 74 4.34 -1.99 7.70
N THR A 75 3.65 -1.69 6.60
CA THR A 75 3.90 -2.35 5.30
C THR A 75 5.33 -2.19 4.83
N ARG A 76 5.92 -0.99 4.95
CA ARG A 76 7.31 -0.73 4.58
C ARG A 76 8.29 -1.67 5.28
N ASP A 77 8.11 -1.90 6.58
CA ASP A 77 8.99 -2.75 7.37
C ASP A 77 8.84 -4.24 6.95
N ARG A 78 7.65 -4.63 6.49
CA ARG A 78 7.41 -5.97 5.90
C ARG A 78 7.99 -6.13 4.50
N LEU A 79 8.11 -5.03 3.74
CA LEU A 79 8.64 -5.05 2.37
C LEU A 79 10.17 -5.16 2.35
N ILE A 80 10.86 -4.58 3.33
CA ILE A 80 12.33 -4.53 3.38
C ILE A 80 12.84 -5.76 4.14
N HIS A 81 13.51 -6.69 3.43
CA HIS A 81 14.21 -7.82 4.07
C HIS A 81 15.74 -7.58 4.12
N ASP A 82 16.39 -8.20 5.10
CA ASP A 82 17.74 -7.90 5.63
C ASP A 82 18.95 -8.04 4.68
N TYR A 83 18.82 -8.31 3.39
CA TYR A 83 19.98 -8.50 2.50
C TYR A 83 19.79 -7.99 1.06
N PHE A 84 19.38 -6.73 0.91
CA PHE A 84 19.40 -5.95 -0.35
C PHE A 84 18.17 -6.05 -1.30
N GLY A 85 16.98 -6.41 -0.82
CA GLY A 85 15.82 -6.48 -1.72
C GLY A 85 14.46 -6.23 -1.07
N VAL A 86 13.55 -5.63 -1.85
CA VAL A 86 12.11 -5.66 -1.58
C VAL A 86 11.62 -7.10 -1.78
N ASN A 87 10.86 -7.65 -0.83
CA ASN A 87 10.25 -8.96 -1.00
C ASN A 87 9.05 -8.86 -1.97
N ILE A 88 9.26 -9.23 -3.23
CA ILE A 88 8.28 -9.12 -4.31
C ILE A 88 7.05 -10.02 -4.08
N ASP A 89 7.20 -11.14 -3.37
CA ASP A 89 6.10 -12.03 -3.03
C ASP A 89 5.12 -11.32 -2.10
N ILE A 90 5.66 -10.66 -1.07
CA ILE A 90 4.87 -9.84 -0.14
C ILE A 90 4.22 -8.66 -0.87
N VAL A 91 4.93 -8.03 -1.81
CA VAL A 91 4.36 -6.95 -2.63
C VAL A 91 3.14 -7.46 -3.40
N TRP A 92 3.26 -8.60 -4.07
CA TRP A 92 2.18 -9.19 -4.85
C TRP A 92 0.98 -9.56 -3.97
N ASP A 93 1.22 -10.21 -2.84
CA ASP A 93 0.18 -10.63 -1.90
C ASP A 93 -0.61 -9.44 -1.36
N ILE A 94 0.08 -8.39 -0.88
CA ILE A 94 -0.56 -7.14 -0.44
C ILE A 94 -1.40 -6.54 -1.56
N SER A 95 -0.87 -6.60 -2.78
CA SER A 95 -1.54 -6.05 -3.96
C SER A 95 -2.71 -6.90 -4.43
N ARG A 96 -2.93 -8.13 -3.93
CA ARG A 96 -4.12 -8.94 -4.25
C ARG A 96 -5.09 -9.07 -3.08
N LEU A 97 -4.64 -8.95 -1.84
CA LEU A 97 -5.48 -9.02 -0.64
C LEU A 97 -6.49 -7.86 -0.53
N GLY A 98 -6.21 -6.72 -1.16
CA GLY A 98 -7.18 -5.61 -1.28
C GLY A 98 -8.39 -5.88 -2.19
N PHE A 99 -8.49 -7.09 -2.78
CA PHE A 99 -9.44 -7.41 -3.87
C PHE A 99 -10.37 -8.59 -3.57
N ASN A 100 -10.29 -9.20 -2.38
CA ASN A 100 -11.23 -10.22 -1.94
C ASN A 100 -12.24 -9.62 -0.95
N SER A 101 -13.18 -8.83 -1.46
CA SER A 101 -14.41 -8.43 -0.77
C SER A 101 -15.54 -8.28 -1.77
#